data_AF-A0AAD5GQC4-F1
#
_entry.id   AF-A0AAD5GQC4-F1
#
_cell.length_a   1.000
_cell.length_b   1.000
_cell.length_c   1.000
_cell.angle_alpha   90.00
_cell.angle_beta   90.00
_cell.angle_gamma   90.00
#
_symmetry.space_group_name_H-M   'P 1'
#
loop_
_entity.id
_entity.type
_entity.pdbx_description
1 polymer ?
#
loop_
_entity_poly.entity_id
_entity_poly.type
_entity_poly.pdbx_seq_one_letter_code
_entity_poly.pdbx_strand_id
1 'polypeptide(L)'
;MAPNKFFSGRSRSIMQRNDSGTLSVDTKSSQDPYSPSVGQGDLAEIDDKPQKSLNGKQNENQELLLRCITQHLGFAGNRPIAACIIYKCLLQWRSFEAEKTRVFDRIIQTIGNAIEKAQDNSDVLAYWLSNASTLLLLLQHTLKASAAASAIGLRRRSSAALFGRMT
;
A
#
# COMPACT_ATOMS: atom_id res chain seq x y z
N MET A 1 7.61 32.02 38.39
CA MET A 1 8.67 30.98 38.54
C MET A 1 8.93 30.34 37.18
N ALA A 2 10.19 30.08 36.84
CA ALA A 2 10.61 29.65 35.49
C ALA A 2 10.47 28.12 35.25
N PRO A 3 10.52 27.63 33.99
CA PRO A 3 10.24 26.24 33.59
C PRO A 3 11.52 25.40 33.49
N ASN A 4 11.43 24.15 33.01
CA ASN A 4 12.48 23.33 32.34
C ASN A 4 11.90 21.92 31.98
N LYS A 5 12.34 21.14 30.99
CA LYS A 5 13.21 21.37 29.80
C LYS A 5 13.00 20.21 28.79
N PHE A 6 13.08 20.50 27.50
CA PHE A 6 13.34 19.48 26.46
C PHE A 6 14.81 19.08 26.46
N PHE A 7 15.11 17.78 26.30
CA PHE A 7 16.35 17.16 25.79
C PHE A 7 16.08 15.65 25.64
N SER A 8 16.76 14.83 24.83
CA SER A 8 17.66 14.97 23.68
C SER A 8 17.83 13.55 23.07
N GLY A 9 18.56 13.38 21.95
CA GLY A 9 19.14 12.06 21.61
C GLY A 9 18.67 11.40 20.30
N ARG A 10 18.92 12.06 19.17
CA ARG A 10 18.88 11.43 17.83
C ARG A 10 20.14 10.57 17.62
N SER A 11 20.06 9.27 17.88
CA SER A 11 21.17 8.35 17.53
C SER A 11 21.15 7.99 16.04
N ARG A 12 22.19 8.41 15.31
CA ARG A 12 22.58 7.84 14.01
C ARG A 12 23.98 7.25 14.17
N SER A 13 24.13 5.95 13.96
CA SER A 13 25.45 5.33 13.90
C SER A 13 26.05 5.53 12.52
N ILE A 14 27.26 6.07 12.48
CA ILE A 14 28.18 6.07 11.33
C ILE A 14 29.40 5.30 11.82
N MET A 15 29.73 4.18 11.19
CA MET A 15 31.03 3.53 11.35
C MET A 15 31.82 3.59 10.06
N GLN A 16 33.12 3.80 10.21
CA GLN A 16 34.02 4.23 9.15
C GLN A 16 34.58 3.06 8.34
N ARG A 17 34.86 3.37 7.07
CA ARG A 17 35.80 2.66 6.20
C ARG A 17 37.19 2.63 6.85
N ASN A 18 37.88 1.48 6.80
CA ASN A 18 39.31 1.39 7.05
C ASN A 18 39.95 0.47 6.00
N ASP A 19 41.07 0.90 5.43
CA ASP A 19 41.77 0.28 4.31
C ASP A 19 43.12 -0.34 4.73
N SER A 20 43.70 -1.13 3.82
CA SER A 20 45.12 -1.51 3.71
C SER A 20 45.56 -2.84 4.35
N GLY A 21 46.08 -3.73 3.49
CA GLY A 21 46.73 -5.00 3.86
C GLY A 21 47.41 -5.69 2.67
N THR A 22 48.72 -5.46 2.53
CA THR A 22 49.63 -6.05 1.52
C THR A 22 50.42 -7.25 2.12
N LEU A 23 51.16 -8.11 1.41
CA LEU A 23 51.61 -8.21 0.01
C LEU A 23 52.10 -9.66 -0.25
N SER A 24 51.82 -10.34 -1.40
CA SER A 24 52.79 -11.32 -1.98
C SER A 24 52.41 -12.04 -3.30
N VAL A 25 53.23 -11.81 -4.33
CA VAL A 25 53.97 -12.81 -5.17
C VAL A 25 53.22 -13.78 -6.13
N ASP A 26 53.21 -13.39 -7.41
CA ASP A 26 53.68 -14.09 -8.63
C ASP A 26 53.36 -15.58 -8.96
N THR A 27 52.88 -15.80 -10.20
CA THR A 27 53.46 -16.74 -11.20
C THR A 27 53.01 -16.34 -12.63
N LYS A 28 53.86 -16.57 -13.65
CA LYS A 28 53.78 -15.97 -15.00
C LYS A 28 53.78 -16.99 -16.16
N SER A 29 52.86 -16.86 -17.11
CA SER A 29 52.95 -17.33 -18.51
C SER A 29 51.79 -16.71 -19.34
N SER A 30 51.97 -15.65 -20.16
CA SER A 30 52.61 -15.53 -21.49
C SER A 30 51.73 -15.95 -22.69
N GLN A 31 51.30 -14.95 -23.49
CA GLN A 31 50.90 -14.99 -24.92
C GLN A 31 49.56 -15.69 -25.31
N ASP A 32 48.77 -15.27 -26.31
CA ASP A 32 48.90 -14.24 -27.38
C ASP A 32 47.50 -13.67 -27.83
N PRO A 33 47.36 -12.74 -28.82
CA PRO A 33 46.19 -11.83 -28.93
C PRO A 33 45.22 -12.02 -30.14
N TYR A 34 44.21 -11.12 -30.20
CA TYR A 34 43.26 -10.79 -31.29
C TYR A 34 41.96 -11.62 -31.47
N SER A 35 40.83 -11.05 -31.07
CA SER A 35 39.79 -10.59 -32.03
C SER A 35 38.71 -9.70 -31.36
N PRO A 36 38.17 -8.68 -32.06
CA PRO A 36 37.14 -7.78 -31.52
C PRO A 36 35.71 -8.25 -31.89
N SER A 37 34.74 -7.96 -31.01
CA SER A 37 33.33 -7.88 -31.41
C SER A 37 32.65 -6.75 -30.64
N VAL A 38 32.24 -5.72 -31.37
CA VAL A 38 31.40 -4.62 -30.87
C VAL A 38 29.95 -5.04 -31.08
N GLY A 39 29.15 -5.09 -30.02
CA GLY A 39 27.82 -5.72 -30.09
C GLY A 39 26.87 -5.45 -28.94
N GLN A 40 26.60 -4.16 -28.67
CA GLN A 40 25.24 -3.68 -28.40
C GLN A 40 24.42 -4.37 -27.28
N GLY A 41 24.46 -3.82 -26.06
CA GLY A 41 23.66 -4.34 -24.94
C GLY A 41 23.61 -3.50 -23.66
N ASP A 42 24.01 -2.22 -23.69
CA ASP A 42 23.59 -1.28 -22.63
C ASP A 42 22.05 -1.12 -22.68
N LEU A 43 21.44 -0.74 -21.55
CA LEU A 43 19.98 -0.54 -21.33
C LEU A 43 19.14 -1.79 -20.93
N ALA A 44 19.35 -2.32 -19.73
CA ALA A 44 18.29 -3.02 -18.98
C ALA A 44 18.44 -2.99 -17.45
N GLU A 45 19.61 -2.68 -16.88
CA GLU A 45 19.83 -2.67 -15.43
C GLU A 45 19.63 -1.28 -14.79
N ILE A 46 18.50 -0.64 -15.10
CA ILE A 46 18.10 0.64 -14.48
C ILE A 46 16.71 0.49 -13.83
N ASP A 47 16.75 0.43 -12.51
CA ASP A 47 15.69 0.80 -11.56
C ASP A 47 14.27 0.21 -11.71
N ASP A 48 14.09 -1.08 -11.35
CA ASP A 48 12.76 -1.67 -11.08
C ASP A 48 12.60 -2.14 -9.61
N LYS A 49 13.57 -1.79 -8.75
CA LYS A 49 13.63 -2.26 -7.35
C LYS A 49 12.66 -1.53 -6.39
N PRO A 50 12.26 -0.26 -6.59
CA PRO A 50 11.27 0.40 -5.75
C PRO A 50 9.86 -0.21 -5.91
N GLN A 51 9.35 -0.27 -7.15
CA GLN A 51 7.95 -0.60 -7.44
C GLN A 51 7.58 -2.07 -7.14
N LYS A 52 8.44 -3.04 -7.50
CA LYS A 52 8.23 -4.46 -7.11
C LYS A 52 8.15 -4.64 -5.59
N SER A 53 8.98 -3.94 -4.82
CA SER A 53 8.95 -4.01 -3.36
C SER A 53 7.66 -3.42 -2.76
N LEU A 54 7.12 -2.38 -3.39
CA LEU A 54 5.92 -1.68 -2.92
C LEU A 54 4.67 -2.52 -3.18
N ASN A 55 4.56 -3.14 -4.36
CA ASN A 55 3.50 -4.09 -4.69
C ASN A 55 3.58 -5.37 -3.83
N GLY A 56 4.78 -5.90 -3.59
CA GLY A 56 4.99 -7.04 -2.68
C GLY A 56 4.49 -6.77 -1.26
N LYS A 57 4.90 -5.66 -0.67
CA LYS A 57 4.39 -5.20 0.65
C LYS A 57 2.88 -4.99 0.64
N GLN A 58 2.29 -4.51 -0.46
CA GLN A 58 0.85 -4.32 -0.53
C GLN A 58 0.09 -5.65 -0.54
N ASN A 59 0.64 -6.68 -1.20
CA ASN A 59 0.10 -8.05 -1.15
C ASN A 59 0.22 -8.67 0.25
N GLU A 60 1.38 -8.56 0.92
CA GLU A 60 1.56 -9.02 2.30
C GLU A 60 0.54 -8.37 3.26
N ASN A 61 0.33 -7.06 3.13
CA ASN A 61 -0.67 -6.34 3.92
C ASN A 61 -2.11 -6.76 3.61
N GLN A 62 -2.42 -7.22 2.39
CA GLN A 62 -3.71 -7.84 2.08
C GLN A 62 -3.86 -9.20 2.79
N GLU A 63 -2.84 -10.07 2.77
CA GLU A 63 -2.89 -11.35 3.51
C GLU A 63 -3.09 -11.13 5.02
N LEU A 64 -2.42 -10.14 5.60
CA LEU A 64 -2.62 -9.75 6.99
C LEU A 64 -4.06 -9.29 7.25
N LEU A 65 -4.64 -8.48 6.37
CA LEU A 65 -6.06 -8.09 6.47
C LEU A 65 -6.98 -9.32 6.44
N LEU A 66 -6.82 -10.24 5.49
CA LEU A 66 -7.68 -11.42 5.41
C LEU A 66 -7.56 -12.30 6.68
N ARG A 67 -6.34 -12.48 7.21
CA ARG A 67 -6.12 -13.17 8.48
C ARG A 67 -6.77 -12.47 9.67
N CYS A 68 -6.85 -11.14 9.68
CA CYS A 68 -7.59 -10.39 10.69
C CYS A 68 -9.11 -10.57 10.53
N ILE A 69 -9.63 -10.61 9.29
CA ILE A 69 -11.06 -10.84 9.02
C ILE A 69 -11.50 -12.24 9.48
N THR A 70 -10.65 -13.26 9.34
CA THR A 70 -10.96 -14.62 9.84
C THR A 70 -11.02 -14.74 11.37
N GLN A 71 -10.60 -13.71 12.11
CA GLN A 71 -10.68 -13.67 13.57
C GLN A 71 -11.96 -12.97 14.02
N HIS A 72 -12.56 -13.42 15.13
CA HIS A 72 -13.70 -12.73 15.72
C HIS A 72 -13.23 -11.47 16.46
N LEU A 73 -13.14 -10.36 15.74
CA LEU A 73 -12.65 -9.07 16.27
C LEU A 73 -13.68 -8.36 17.17
N GLY A 74 -14.96 -8.73 17.09
CA GLY A 74 -16.02 -8.18 17.95
C GLY A 74 -16.32 -6.69 17.73
N PHE A 75 -16.70 -6.01 18.81
CA PHE A 75 -17.18 -4.64 18.81
C PHE A 75 -16.43 -3.75 19.82
N ALA A 76 -16.22 -2.48 19.47
CA ALA A 76 -15.79 -1.43 20.38
C ALA A 76 -17.01 -0.56 20.71
N GLY A 77 -17.70 -0.86 21.81
CA GLY A 77 -19.03 -0.31 22.08
C GLY A 77 -20.02 -0.74 21.00
N ASN A 78 -20.66 0.21 20.32
CA ASN A 78 -21.56 -0.06 19.19
C ASN A 78 -20.86 -0.17 17.83
N ARG A 79 -19.52 -0.14 17.78
CA ARG A 79 -18.75 -0.06 16.53
C ARG A 79 -18.19 -1.43 16.13
N PRO A 80 -18.62 -2.05 15.02
CA PRO A 80 -18.04 -3.30 14.54
C PRO A 80 -16.59 -3.10 14.11
N ILE A 81 -15.66 -3.84 14.73
CA ILE A 81 -14.22 -3.60 14.60
C ILE A 81 -13.71 -4.05 13.23
N ALA A 82 -14.13 -5.22 12.72
CA ALA A 82 -13.68 -5.71 11.42
C ALA A 82 -14.10 -4.76 10.28
N ALA A 83 -15.35 -4.29 10.29
CA ALA A 83 -15.82 -3.26 9.36
C ALA A 83 -14.96 -1.99 9.36
N CYS A 84 -14.60 -1.49 10.56
CA CYS A 84 -13.75 -0.30 10.70
C CYS A 84 -12.32 -0.53 10.16
N ILE A 85 -11.75 -1.72 10.35
CA ILE A 85 -10.39 -2.08 9.88
C ILE A 85 -10.39 -2.23 8.36
N ILE A 86 -11.30 -3.04 7.81
CA ILE A 86 -11.47 -3.25 6.36
C ILE A 86 -11.58 -1.89 5.65
N TYR A 87 -12.48 -1.03 6.12
CA TYR A 87 -12.70 0.28 5.52
C TYR A 87 -11.43 1.15 5.52
N LYS A 88 -10.70 1.20 6.65
CA LYS A 88 -9.44 1.94 6.74
C LYS A 88 -8.36 1.40 5.80
N CYS A 89 -8.24 0.08 5.66
CA CYS A 89 -7.30 -0.53 4.72
C CYS A 89 -7.62 -0.16 3.27
N LEU A 90 -8.90 -0.24 2.87
CA LEU A 90 -9.36 0.13 1.52
C LEU A 90 -9.09 1.61 1.19
N LEU A 91 -9.28 2.51 2.16
CA LEU A 91 -8.91 3.93 2.02
C LEU A 91 -7.39 4.10 1.86
N GLN A 92 -6.59 3.48 2.74
CA GLN A 92 -5.13 3.61 2.75
C GLN A 92 -4.50 3.09 1.44
N TRP A 93 -5.09 2.06 0.84
CA TRP A 93 -4.67 1.49 -0.45
C TRP A 93 -5.35 2.14 -1.66
N ARG A 94 -6.16 3.19 -1.47
CA ARG A 94 -6.94 3.87 -2.53
C ARG A 94 -7.74 2.91 -3.40
N SER A 95 -8.29 1.84 -2.82
CA SER A 95 -8.93 0.74 -3.57
C SER A 95 -10.20 1.14 -4.34
N PHE A 96 -10.68 2.38 -4.15
CA PHE A 96 -11.81 3.01 -4.84
C PHE A 96 -11.42 3.78 -6.12
N GLU A 97 -10.13 4.07 -6.33
CA GLU A 97 -9.65 4.81 -7.52
C GLU A 97 -9.32 3.87 -8.70
N ALA A 98 -9.18 2.57 -8.44
CA ALA A 98 -8.79 1.57 -9.44
C ALA A 98 -10.00 0.83 -10.02
N GLU A 99 -10.01 0.67 -11.34
CA GLU A 99 -11.14 0.16 -12.14
C GLU A 99 -11.62 -1.25 -11.74
N LYS A 100 -10.70 -2.11 -11.27
CA LYS A 100 -10.99 -3.38 -10.60
C LYS A 100 -9.96 -3.62 -9.50
N THR A 101 -10.39 -3.89 -8.27
CA THR A 101 -9.49 -4.31 -7.18
C THR A 101 -9.90 -5.65 -6.61
N ARG A 102 -9.07 -6.67 -6.87
CA ARG A 102 -9.27 -8.07 -6.42
C ARG A 102 -9.42 -8.20 -4.90
N VAL A 103 -9.00 -7.18 -4.15
CA VAL A 103 -9.13 -7.12 -2.68
C VAL A 103 -10.60 -7.18 -2.24
N PHE A 104 -11.54 -6.58 -2.97
CA PHE A 104 -12.97 -6.67 -2.63
C PHE A 104 -13.47 -8.12 -2.76
N ASP A 105 -13.18 -8.79 -3.87
CA ASP A 105 -13.57 -10.19 -4.09
C ASP A 105 -13.02 -11.10 -2.98
N ARG A 106 -11.75 -10.90 -2.60
CA ARG A 106 -11.08 -11.66 -1.54
C ARG A 106 -11.68 -11.40 -0.16
N ILE A 107 -12.05 -10.15 0.16
CA ILE A 107 -12.76 -9.80 1.40
C ILE A 107 -14.15 -10.47 1.41
N ILE A 108 -14.91 -10.38 0.33
CA ILE A 108 -16.24 -10.98 0.20
C ILE A 108 -16.17 -12.50 0.38
N GLN A 109 -15.24 -13.17 -0.28
CA GLN A 109 -15.00 -14.62 -0.11
C GLN A 109 -14.60 -14.97 1.33
N THR A 110 -13.71 -14.19 1.96
CA THR A 110 -13.27 -14.44 3.34
C THR A 110 -14.41 -14.30 4.35
N ILE A 111 -15.29 -13.32 4.16
CA ILE A 111 -16.50 -13.12 4.98
C ILE A 111 -17.53 -14.23 4.70
N GLY A 112 -17.77 -14.57 3.43
CA GLY A 112 -18.67 -15.66 3.02
C GLY A 112 -18.27 -16.98 3.66
N ASN A 113 -17.00 -17.37 3.53
CA ASN A 113 -16.44 -18.57 4.15
C ASN A 113 -16.56 -18.57 5.70
N ALA A 114 -16.59 -17.39 6.34
CA ALA A 114 -16.76 -17.26 7.78
C ALA A 114 -18.24 -17.36 8.22
N ILE A 115 -19.17 -16.94 7.35
CA ILE A 115 -20.62 -17.11 7.52
C ILE A 115 -21.02 -18.57 7.29
N GLU A 116 -20.53 -19.20 6.22
CA GLU A 116 -20.80 -20.60 5.87
C GLU A 116 -20.40 -21.58 6.99
N LYS A 117 -19.27 -21.33 7.66
CA LYS A 117 -18.81 -22.13 8.81
C LYS A 117 -19.63 -21.94 10.09
N ALA A 118 -20.56 -20.99 10.11
CA ALA A 118 -21.29 -20.57 11.29
C ALA A 118 -22.80 -20.40 11.02
N GLN A 119 -23.35 -21.12 10.04
CA GLN A 119 -24.76 -21.01 9.62
C GLN A 119 -25.77 -21.23 10.74
N ASP A 120 -25.45 -22.09 11.72
CA ASP A 120 -26.34 -22.36 12.88
C ASP A 120 -26.07 -21.44 14.09
N ASN A 121 -25.11 -20.50 13.98
CA ASN A 121 -24.72 -19.62 15.08
C ASN A 121 -25.29 -18.21 14.89
N SER A 122 -26.43 -17.94 15.51
CA SER A 122 -27.15 -16.66 15.41
C SER A 122 -26.29 -15.45 15.82
N ASP A 123 -25.45 -15.57 16.84
CA ASP A 123 -24.59 -14.47 17.30
C ASP A 123 -23.52 -14.11 16.25
N VAL A 124 -22.91 -15.12 15.61
CA VAL A 124 -21.92 -14.92 14.55
C VAL A 124 -22.58 -14.36 13.29
N LEU A 125 -23.80 -14.80 12.95
CA LEU A 125 -24.58 -14.20 11.85
C LEU A 125 -24.95 -12.74 12.14
N ALA A 126 -25.40 -12.42 13.35
CA ALA A 126 -25.71 -11.04 13.77
C ALA A 126 -24.46 -10.14 13.77
N TYR A 127 -23.30 -10.67 14.20
CA TYR A 127 -22.01 -10.01 14.06
C TYR A 127 -21.66 -9.72 12.60
N TRP A 128 -21.75 -10.71 11.71
CA TRP A 128 -21.42 -10.51 10.30
C TRP A 128 -22.39 -9.57 9.58
N LEU A 129 -23.68 -9.64 9.88
CA LEU A 129 -24.68 -8.69 9.39
C LEU A 129 -24.34 -7.25 9.83
N SER A 130 -24.04 -7.05 11.12
CA SER A 130 -23.66 -5.74 11.66
C SER A 130 -22.41 -5.16 10.99
N ASN A 131 -21.41 -6.02 10.74
CA ASN A 131 -20.20 -5.64 10.01
C ASN A 131 -20.51 -5.30 8.54
N ALA A 132 -21.30 -6.12 7.84
CA ALA A 132 -21.65 -5.93 6.44
C ALA A 132 -22.48 -4.65 6.22
N SER A 133 -23.50 -4.39 7.05
CA SER A 133 -24.30 -3.15 7.00
C SER A 133 -23.44 -1.91 7.25
N THR A 134 -22.52 -1.98 8.22
CA THR A 134 -21.60 -0.85 8.51
C THR A 134 -20.60 -0.63 7.38
N LEU A 135 -20.07 -1.70 6.78
CA LEU A 135 -19.24 -1.59 5.57
C LEU A 135 -20.01 -0.94 4.44
N LEU A 136 -21.19 -1.45 4.10
CA LEU A 136 -22.02 -0.92 3.02
C LEU A 136 -22.25 0.60 3.17
N LEU A 137 -22.59 1.06 4.38
CA LEU A 137 -22.74 2.47 4.70
C LEU A 137 -21.45 3.29 4.43
N LEU A 138 -20.31 2.83 4.97
CA LEU A 138 -19.02 3.51 4.82
C LEU A 138 -18.55 3.56 3.35
N LEU A 139 -18.75 2.48 2.60
CA LEU A 139 -18.46 2.38 1.17
C LEU A 139 -19.35 3.33 0.36
N GLN A 140 -20.66 3.34 0.60
CA GLN A 140 -21.61 4.25 -0.06
C GLN A 140 -21.28 5.72 0.17
N HIS A 141 -20.98 6.12 1.42
CA HIS A 141 -20.57 7.49 1.73
C HIS A 141 -19.30 7.90 0.96
N THR A 142 -18.31 7.00 0.88
CA THR A 142 -17.03 7.25 0.20
C THR A 142 -17.20 7.40 -1.30
N LEU A 143 -17.95 6.48 -1.94
CA LEU A 143 -18.21 6.52 -3.37
C LEU A 143 -19.03 7.76 -3.77
N LYS A 144 -20.05 8.12 -2.96
CA LYS A 144 -20.87 9.31 -3.19
C LYS A 144 -20.07 10.61 -3.04
N ALA A 145 -19.15 10.68 -2.07
CA ALA A 145 -18.23 11.80 -1.92
C ALA A 145 -17.22 11.89 -3.06
N SER A 146 -16.67 10.75 -3.51
CA SER A 146 -15.72 10.67 -4.64
C SER A 146 -16.35 11.14 -5.97
N ALA A 147 -17.60 10.73 -6.23
CA ALA A 147 -18.37 11.21 -7.39
C ALA A 147 -18.60 12.74 -7.33
N ALA A 148 -18.94 13.29 -6.16
CA ALA A 148 -19.12 14.73 -5.98
C ALA A 148 -17.80 15.51 -6.15
N ALA A 149 -16.68 15.00 -5.63
CA ALA A 149 -15.36 15.60 -5.79
C ALA A 149 -14.93 15.64 -7.27
N SER A 150 -15.15 14.55 -8.01
CA SER A 150 -14.91 14.47 -9.45
C SER A 150 -15.71 15.52 -10.24
N ALA A 151 -16.98 15.72 -9.89
CA ALA A 151 -17.84 16.73 -10.52
C ALA A 151 -17.40 18.18 -10.23
N ILE A 152 -16.90 18.47 -9.03
CA ILE A 152 -16.36 19.80 -8.67
C ILE A 152 -15.04 20.08 -9.39
N GLY A 153 -14.16 19.07 -9.48
CA GLY A 153 -12.88 19.17 -10.21
C GLY A 153 -13.07 19.55 -11.68
N LEU A 154 -14.08 18.98 -12.34
CA LEU A 154 -14.41 19.31 -13.73
C LEU A 154 -14.83 20.78 -13.91
N ARG A 155 -15.70 21.30 -13.03
CA ARG A 155 -16.18 22.70 -13.10
C ARG A 155 -15.06 23.74 -12.93
N ARG A 156 -14.04 23.45 -12.12
CA ARG A 156 -12.85 24.34 -11.96
C ARG A 156 -11.94 24.34 -13.19
N ARG A 157 -11.98 23.32 -14.05
CA ARG A 157 -11.17 23.27 -15.27
C ARG A 157 -11.79 24.03 -16.44
N SER A 158 -13.08 24.34 -16.37
CA SER A 158 -13.85 25.04 -17.43
C SER A 158 -13.95 26.56 -17.26
N SER A 159 -13.32 27.16 -16.25
CA SER A 159 -13.55 28.56 -15.82
C SER A 159 -12.40 29.55 -16.09
N ALA A 160 -11.40 29.17 -16.92
CA ALA A 160 -10.22 29.99 -17.20
C ALA A 160 -10.09 30.38 -18.69
N ALA A 161 -11.10 31.06 -19.24
CA ALA A 161 -11.06 31.64 -20.60
C ALA A 161 -12.05 32.83 -20.74
N LEU A 162 -11.90 33.89 -19.93
CA LEU A 162 -12.79 35.07 -19.96
C LEU A 162 -12.09 36.43 -20.13
N PHE A 163 -10.80 36.45 -20.44
CA PHE A 163 -10.08 37.66 -20.89
C PHE A 163 -9.14 37.28 -22.04
N GLY A 164 -9.55 37.57 -23.28
CA GLY A 164 -8.75 37.11 -24.42
C GLY A 164 -9.25 37.38 -25.85
N ARG A 165 -10.18 38.33 -26.09
CA ARG A 165 -10.37 38.88 -27.45
C ARG A 165 -11.03 40.27 -27.46
N MET A 166 -10.23 41.31 -27.40
CA MET A 166 -10.55 42.63 -27.96
C MET A 166 -9.50 42.94 -29.03
N THR A 167 -9.90 42.78 -30.29
CA THR A 167 -9.20 43.22 -31.51
C THR A 167 -10.27 43.52 -32.54
#